data_AF-A0A653W3U3-F1
#
_entry.id   AF-A0A653W3U3-F1
#
_cell.length_a   1.000
_cell.length_b   1.000
_cell.length_c   1.000
_cell.angle_alpha   90.00
_cell.angle_beta   90.00
_cell.angle_gamma   90.00
#
_symmetry.space_group_name_H-M   'P 1'
#
loop_
_entity.id
_entity.type
_entity.pdbx_description
1 polymer ?
#
loop_
_entity_poly.entity_id
_entity_poly.type
_entity_poly.pdbx_seq_one_letter_code
_entity_poly.pdbx_strand_id
1 'polypeptide(L)'
;MGINKLKILVLFIFYSFSLVSCQNKKMEEKYNWSGTISAPQEYPMEIYSGGIIANDFTYPFDAIWGTQNTGWGNEGSKMNVATKKMEIPHQLEFTWYSLVEEKFYTGKWNLDKIKIEQLFKEGFIDTDTGKKQTYTTFKIGLAPKGKIVLWINAPGVQKEIGSFQAHDTIITKAQAYENAQYMFENDYAKERLKSDFLMTSEVKNRLSTSGYPDPSIYENFRKKYSWKPVVELPSGFKIKKIFFMACNGEYDTYAENQNKKAIPYYLSIVISDVAGKELGANLFFTKDEKYYEENVLKGNNVLPTDFDLTDMYKTFTSFSQTEPVDIIIKVNPENKSADVSLKQKENSIQLKNFISKIY
;
A
#
# COMPACT_ATOMS: atom_id res chain seq x y z
N MET A 1 19.17 -62.95 -38.89
CA MET A 1 17.98 -62.58 -38.11
C MET A 1 17.66 -61.12 -38.41
N GLY A 2 16.83 -60.88 -39.43
CA GLY A 2 16.58 -59.52 -39.96
C GLY A 2 15.67 -58.74 -39.03
N ILE A 3 16.15 -57.61 -38.51
CA ILE A 3 15.30 -56.69 -37.74
C ILE A 3 14.22 -56.17 -38.69
N ASN A 4 12.97 -56.56 -38.43
CA ASN A 4 11.82 -56.20 -39.25
C ASN A 4 11.69 -54.67 -39.29
N LYS A 5 11.80 -54.07 -40.48
CA LYS A 5 11.74 -52.61 -40.67
C LYS A 5 10.49 -51.98 -40.03
N LEU A 6 9.40 -52.75 -39.93
CA LEU A 6 8.17 -52.36 -39.25
C LEU A 6 8.36 -52.17 -37.73
N LYS A 7 9.19 -53.00 -37.06
CA LYS A 7 9.49 -52.86 -35.63
C LYS A 7 10.34 -51.63 -35.33
N ILE A 8 11.26 -51.27 -36.23
CA ILE A 8 12.07 -50.04 -36.10
C ILE A 8 11.19 -48.80 -36.25
N LEU A 9 10.26 -48.81 -37.23
CA LEU A 9 9.33 -47.71 -37.48
C LEU A 9 8.39 -47.48 -36.28
N VAL A 10 7.85 -48.55 -35.69
CA VAL A 10 6.98 -48.46 -34.50
C VAL A 10 7.75 -47.94 -33.29
N LEU A 11 9.02 -48.34 -33.10
CA LEU A 11 9.87 -47.81 -32.02
C LEU A 11 10.14 -46.31 -32.19
N PHE A 12 10.41 -45.85 -33.42
CA PHE A 12 10.61 -44.43 -33.71
C PHE A 12 9.36 -43.60 -33.46
N ILE A 13 8.17 -44.11 -33.85
CA ILE A 13 6.89 -43.43 -33.62
C ILE A 13 6.60 -43.29 -32.12
N PHE A 14 6.82 -44.35 -31.33
CA PHE A 14 6.65 -44.30 -29.87
C PHE A 14 7.65 -43.34 -29.19
N TYR A 15 8.89 -43.21 -29.70
CA TYR A 15 9.88 -42.27 -29.18
C TYR A 15 9.57 -40.80 -29.55
N SER A 16 8.90 -40.56 -30.67
CA SER A 16 8.45 -39.20 -31.04
C SER A 16 7.25 -38.72 -30.21
N PHE A 17 6.36 -39.62 -29.77
CA PHE A 17 5.21 -39.23 -28.94
C PHE A 17 5.59 -38.90 -27.49
N SER A 18 6.67 -39.46 -26.95
CA SER A 18 7.16 -39.11 -25.60
C SER A 18 7.81 -37.72 -25.54
N LEU A 19 8.29 -37.18 -26.66
CA LEU A 19 8.86 -35.82 -26.74
C LEU A 19 7.78 -34.73 -26.83
N VAL A 20 6.61 -35.01 -27.42
CA VAL A 20 5.50 -34.04 -27.50
C VAL A 20 4.81 -33.84 -26.15
N SER A 21 4.79 -34.87 -25.28
CA SER A 21 4.24 -34.75 -23.92
C SER A 21 5.10 -33.92 -22.97
N CYS A 22 6.35 -33.59 -23.33
CA CYS A 22 7.27 -32.79 -22.52
C CYS A 22 7.41 -31.33 -22.97
N GLN A 23 6.74 -30.90 -24.04
CA GLN A 23 6.93 -29.56 -24.61
C GLN A 23 5.93 -28.49 -24.13
N ASN A 24 4.93 -28.84 -23.30
CA ASN A 24 3.85 -27.92 -22.89
C ASN A 24 3.75 -27.64 -21.38
N LYS A 25 4.78 -27.88 -20.57
CA LYS A 25 4.86 -27.22 -19.26
C LYS A 25 5.42 -25.81 -19.48
N LYS A 26 4.52 -24.85 -19.67
CA LYS A 26 4.86 -23.43 -19.60
C LYS A 26 5.52 -23.21 -18.22
N MET A 27 6.85 -23.04 -18.19
CA MET A 27 7.54 -22.73 -16.94
C MET A 27 6.98 -21.41 -16.42
N GLU A 28 6.56 -21.42 -15.16
CA GLU A 28 6.09 -20.19 -14.53
C GLU A 28 7.25 -19.20 -14.39
N GLU A 29 6.98 -17.94 -14.72
CA GLU A 29 7.96 -16.87 -14.61
C GLU A 29 8.28 -16.59 -13.13
N LYS A 30 9.56 -16.40 -12.82
CA LYS A 30 10.03 -16.17 -11.44
C LYS A 30 10.51 -14.74 -11.23
N TYR A 31 10.19 -14.20 -10.07
CA TYR A 31 10.40 -12.80 -9.70
C TYR A 31 11.13 -12.69 -8.36
N ASN A 32 11.84 -11.58 -8.17
CA ASN A 32 12.41 -11.24 -6.86
C ASN A 32 11.40 -10.36 -6.12
N TRP A 33 10.77 -10.92 -5.11
CA TRP A 33 9.80 -10.21 -4.29
C TRP A 33 10.00 -10.52 -2.80
N SER A 34 9.65 -9.56 -1.96
CA SER A 34 9.67 -9.66 -0.50
C SER A 34 8.28 -9.39 0.10
N GLY A 35 8.10 -9.72 1.38
CA GLY A 35 6.91 -9.42 2.15
C GLY A 35 7.19 -8.43 3.28
N THR A 36 6.23 -7.55 3.54
CA THR A 36 6.23 -6.64 4.70
C THR A 36 4.82 -6.49 5.26
N ILE A 37 4.74 -6.04 6.49
CA ILE A 37 3.49 -5.76 7.18
C ILE A 37 3.32 -4.26 7.35
N SER A 38 2.06 -3.83 7.34
CA SER A 38 1.60 -2.47 7.58
C SER A 38 0.42 -2.55 8.55
N ALA A 39 0.30 -1.55 9.42
CA ALA A 39 -0.89 -1.34 10.23
C ALA A 39 -1.07 0.16 10.52
N PRO A 40 -2.30 0.64 10.73
CA PRO A 40 -2.54 2.03 11.12
C PRO A 40 -1.80 2.38 12.43
N GLN A 41 -1.32 3.62 12.55
CA GLN A 41 -0.50 4.02 13.69
C GLN A 41 -1.29 3.98 15.01
N GLU A 42 -2.58 4.28 14.90
CA GLU A 42 -3.62 4.27 15.92
C GLU A 42 -4.15 2.88 16.25
N TYR A 43 -3.89 1.86 15.41
CA TYR A 43 -4.31 0.48 15.68
C TYR A 43 -3.14 -0.49 15.53
N PRO A 44 -2.26 -0.57 16.54
CA PRO A 44 -1.14 -1.50 16.51
C PRO A 44 -1.58 -2.97 16.49
N MET A 45 -0.89 -3.77 15.67
CA MET A 45 -1.16 -5.18 15.45
C MET A 45 0.06 -6.02 15.81
N GLU A 46 -0.09 -6.94 16.75
CA GLU A 46 0.96 -7.86 17.16
C GLU A 46 0.92 -9.13 16.31
N ILE A 47 2.03 -9.46 15.65
CA ILE A 47 2.06 -10.54 14.67
C ILE A 47 2.17 -11.89 15.37
N TYR A 48 1.25 -12.81 15.08
CA TYR A 48 1.31 -14.15 15.65
C TYR A 48 1.84 -15.17 14.64
N SER A 49 1.33 -15.22 13.41
CA SER A 49 1.91 -16.07 12.36
C SER A 49 1.32 -15.68 11.00
N GLY A 50 2.00 -16.01 9.92
CA GLY A 50 1.45 -15.85 8.59
C GLY A 50 2.41 -16.26 7.49
N GLY A 51 1.93 -16.15 6.27
CA GLY A 51 2.74 -16.39 5.09
C GLY A 51 2.06 -15.89 3.83
N ILE A 52 2.88 -15.37 2.91
CA ILE A 52 2.50 -15.23 1.51
C ILE A 52 3.17 -16.36 0.72
N ILE A 53 2.34 -17.19 0.09
CA ILE A 53 2.69 -18.55 -0.32
C ILE A 53 2.65 -18.67 -1.84
N ALA A 54 3.76 -19.09 -2.43
CA ALA A 54 3.91 -19.55 -3.80
C ALA A 54 4.25 -21.06 -3.81
N ASN A 55 4.21 -21.72 -4.97
CA ASN A 55 4.45 -23.17 -5.04
C ASN A 55 5.88 -23.53 -4.59
N ASP A 56 6.86 -22.68 -4.91
CA ASP A 56 8.28 -22.91 -4.66
C ASP A 56 8.84 -22.16 -3.44
N PHE A 57 8.00 -21.35 -2.77
CA PHE A 57 8.44 -20.52 -1.65
C PHE A 57 7.28 -19.99 -0.81
N THR A 58 7.48 -19.98 0.51
CA THR A 58 6.64 -19.23 1.45
C THR A 58 7.50 -18.14 2.09
N TYR A 59 7.05 -16.90 2.01
CA TYR A 59 7.64 -15.81 2.80
C TYR A 59 6.94 -15.79 4.18
N PRO A 60 7.63 -16.19 5.27
CA PRO A 60 6.99 -16.41 6.55
C PRO A 60 6.89 -15.13 7.38
N PHE A 61 5.87 -15.11 8.25
CA PHE A 61 5.69 -14.13 9.31
C PHE A 61 5.42 -14.88 10.63
N ASP A 62 5.97 -14.39 11.72
CA ASP A 62 5.85 -14.97 13.06
C ASP A 62 6.00 -13.86 14.14
N ALA A 63 6.05 -14.25 15.41
CA ALA A 63 6.14 -13.31 16.53
C ALA A 63 7.41 -12.45 16.56
N ILE A 64 8.49 -12.83 15.84
CA ILE A 64 9.71 -11.99 15.82
C ILE A 64 9.48 -10.65 15.11
N TRP A 65 8.42 -10.58 14.30
CA TRP A 65 7.98 -9.35 13.65
C TRP A 65 7.38 -8.36 14.65
N GLY A 66 6.96 -8.82 15.83
CA GLY A 66 6.51 -7.99 16.94
C GLY A 66 5.29 -7.14 16.61
N THR A 67 5.16 -5.99 17.28
CA THR A 67 4.08 -5.03 17.05
C THR A 67 4.32 -4.21 15.78
N GLN A 68 3.32 -4.16 14.91
CA GLN A 68 3.30 -3.36 13.69
C GLN A 68 2.31 -2.20 13.84
N ASN A 69 2.76 -0.98 13.53
CA ASN A 69 1.93 0.23 13.42
C ASN A 69 2.64 1.30 12.55
N THR A 70 3.30 0.85 11.49
CA THR A 70 4.20 1.65 10.62
C THR A 70 3.48 2.72 9.79
N GLY A 71 2.15 2.78 9.85
CA GLY A 71 1.29 3.62 9.04
C GLY A 71 0.58 2.83 7.95
N TRP A 72 -0.68 3.16 7.70
CA TRP A 72 -1.53 2.46 6.74
C TRP A 72 -0.97 2.54 5.32
N GLY A 73 -0.69 1.37 4.72
CA GLY A 73 -0.05 1.25 3.39
C GLY A 73 1.47 1.49 3.39
N ASN A 74 2.07 1.84 4.53
CA ASN A 74 3.51 2.07 4.63
C ASN A 74 4.31 0.76 4.76
N GLU A 75 5.59 0.83 4.43
CA GLU A 75 6.51 -0.30 4.61
C GLU A 75 6.90 -0.49 6.08
N GLY A 76 7.01 -1.74 6.51
CA GLY A 76 7.57 -2.13 7.80
C GLY A 76 8.91 -2.85 7.61
N SER A 77 9.25 -3.75 8.53
CA SER A 77 10.46 -4.55 8.41
C SER A 77 10.40 -5.48 7.19
N LYS A 78 11.57 -5.88 6.68
CA LYS A 78 11.71 -6.89 5.62
C LYS A 78 12.80 -7.88 6.01
N MET A 79 12.56 -9.15 5.73
CA MET A 79 13.61 -10.16 5.71
C MET A 79 14.34 -10.12 4.38
N ASN A 80 15.65 -10.29 4.41
CA ASN A 80 16.45 -10.34 3.19
C ASN A 80 16.22 -11.65 2.44
N VAL A 81 15.56 -11.55 1.28
CA VAL A 81 15.36 -12.67 0.33
C VAL A 81 15.95 -12.36 -1.05
N ALA A 82 16.78 -11.32 -1.16
CA ALA A 82 17.14 -10.67 -2.42
C ALA A 82 17.86 -11.56 -3.45
N THR A 83 18.33 -12.75 -3.08
CA THR A 83 19.01 -13.68 -3.97
C THR A 83 18.09 -14.74 -4.59
N LYS A 84 16.82 -14.84 -4.16
CA LYS A 84 15.87 -15.84 -4.65
C LYS A 84 14.94 -15.23 -5.69
N LYS A 85 14.72 -15.99 -6.78
CA LYS A 85 13.61 -15.75 -7.72
C LYS A 85 12.57 -16.83 -7.49
N MET A 86 11.34 -16.42 -7.23
CA MET A 86 10.24 -17.25 -6.76
C MET A 86 9.03 -17.04 -7.66
N GLU A 87 8.16 -18.04 -7.74
CA GLU A 87 6.88 -17.89 -8.45
C GLU A 87 6.00 -16.83 -7.79
N ILE A 88 4.97 -16.37 -8.50
CA ILE A 88 3.99 -15.45 -7.92
C ILE A 88 3.15 -16.19 -6.86
N PRO A 89 2.94 -15.60 -5.69
CA PRO A 89 2.15 -16.21 -4.64
C PRO A 89 0.69 -16.36 -5.04
N HIS A 90 0.08 -17.45 -4.61
CA HIS A 90 -1.30 -17.81 -4.88
C HIS A 90 -2.16 -17.86 -3.60
N GLN A 91 -1.57 -17.67 -2.42
CA GLN A 91 -2.27 -17.74 -1.15
C GLN A 91 -1.67 -16.81 -0.10
N LEU A 92 -2.55 -16.26 0.74
CA LEU A 92 -2.21 -15.50 1.94
C LEU A 92 -2.84 -16.18 3.15
N GLU A 93 -2.04 -16.40 4.18
CA GLU A 93 -2.48 -16.88 5.50
C GLU A 93 -1.95 -15.93 6.56
N PHE A 94 -2.78 -15.56 7.53
CA PHE A 94 -2.34 -14.63 8.56
C PHE A 94 -3.13 -14.77 9.85
N THR A 95 -2.44 -14.64 10.98
CA THR A 95 -2.97 -14.58 12.33
C THR A 95 -2.25 -13.48 13.10
N TRP A 96 -3.00 -12.61 13.78
CA TRP A 96 -2.46 -11.48 14.53
C TRP A 96 -3.35 -11.16 15.72
N TYR A 97 -2.79 -10.44 16.68
CA TYR A 97 -3.48 -9.93 17.86
C TYR A 97 -3.65 -8.41 17.73
N SER A 98 -4.90 -7.94 17.74
CA SER A 98 -5.19 -6.51 17.77
C SER A 98 -5.06 -6.01 19.20
N LEU A 99 -4.13 -5.08 19.45
CA LEU A 99 -3.90 -4.57 20.80
C LEU A 99 -5.09 -3.75 21.31
N VAL A 100 -5.74 -2.98 20.44
CA VAL A 100 -6.87 -2.13 20.81
C VAL A 100 -8.15 -2.95 21.04
N GLU A 101 -8.33 -4.04 20.29
CA GLU A 101 -9.52 -4.89 20.40
C GLU A 101 -9.33 -6.10 21.33
N GLU A 102 -8.11 -6.30 21.84
CA GLU A 102 -7.68 -7.41 22.71
C GLU A 102 -8.16 -8.78 22.21
N LYS A 103 -7.95 -9.05 20.92
CA LYS A 103 -8.41 -10.29 20.27
C LYS A 103 -7.53 -10.73 19.11
N PHE A 104 -7.52 -12.03 18.87
CA PHE A 104 -6.87 -12.62 17.72
C PHE A 104 -7.82 -12.67 16.53
N TYR A 105 -7.26 -12.41 15.35
CA TYR A 105 -7.90 -12.63 14.06
C TYR A 105 -7.08 -13.62 13.25
N THR A 106 -7.74 -14.44 12.46
CA THR A 106 -7.08 -15.41 11.58
C THR A 106 -7.83 -15.58 10.26
N GLY A 107 -7.09 -15.96 9.21
CA GLY A 107 -7.70 -16.38 7.96
C GLY A 107 -6.70 -16.87 6.92
N LYS A 108 -7.28 -17.42 5.86
CA LYS A 108 -6.61 -18.04 4.73
C LYS A 108 -7.38 -17.70 3.46
N TRP A 109 -6.71 -17.11 2.47
CA TRP A 109 -7.33 -16.61 1.25
C TRP A 109 -6.52 -16.99 0.02
N ASN A 110 -7.22 -17.36 -1.04
CA ASN A 110 -6.61 -17.52 -2.35
C ASN A 110 -6.39 -16.14 -2.99
N LEU A 111 -5.21 -15.96 -3.59
CA LEU A 111 -4.87 -14.75 -4.33
C LEU A 111 -5.19 -14.94 -5.81
N ASP A 112 -5.55 -13.84 -6.47
CA ASP A 112 -5.70 -13.81 -7.93
C ASP A 112 -4.32 -13.84 -8.60
N LYS A 113 -3.74 -15.05 -8.65
CA LYS A 113 -2.40 -15.28 -9.18
C LYS A 113 -2.25 -14.75 -10.60
N ILE A 114 -3.26 -14.95 -11.45
CA ILE A 114 -3.24 -14.51 -12.86
C ILE A 114 -3.11 -12.98 -12.95
N LYS A 115 -3.94 -12.25 -12.19
CA LYS A 115 -3.86 -10.78 -12.14
C LYS A 115 -2.50 -10.30 -11.63
N ILE A 116 -1.95 -10.94 -10.60
CA ILE A 116 -0.66 -10.55 -10.02
C ILE A 116 0.48 -10.83 -11.00
N GLU A 117 0.50 -12.00 -11.65
CA GLU A 117 1.45 -12.34 -12.71
C GLU A 117 1.41 -11.33 -13.86
N GLN A 118 0.21 -10.94 -14.30
CA GLN A 118 0.04 -9.93 -15.33
C GLN A 118 0.66 -8.60 -14.91
N LEU A 119 0.39 -8.13 -13.68
CA LEU A 119 0.95 -6.88 -13.15
C LEU A 119 2.49 -6.92 -13.08
N PHE A 120 3.06 -8.04 -12.63
CA PHE A 120 4.52 -8.19 -12.56
C PHE A 120 5.17 -8.26 -13.97
N LYS A 121 4.50 -8.91 -14.93
CA LYS A 121 4.99 -9.02 -16.31
C LYS A 121 4.90 -7.72 -17.09
N GLU A 122 3.78 -7.01 -16.96
CA GLU A 122 3.55 -5.70 -17.57
C GLU A 122 4.48 -4.65 -16.97
N GLY A 123 4.64 -4.68 -15.64
CA GLY A 123 5.47 -3.74 -14.91
C GLY A 123 4.96 -2.30 -15.04
N PHE A 124 5.86 -1.35 -14.90
CA PHE A 124 5.58 0.08 -15.06
C PHE A 124 6.81 0.81 -15.60
N ILE A 125 6.61 2.02 -16.14
CA ILE A 125 7.70 2.90 -16.52
C ILE A 125 8.00 3.81 -15.34
N ASP A 126 9.23 3.73 -14.83
CA ASP A 126 9.75 4.66 -13.84
C ASP A 126 9.85 6.06 -14.50
N THR A 127 9.15 7.04 -13.95
CA THR A 127 9.00 8.36 -14.56
C THR A 127 10.24 9.23 -14.44
N ASP A 128 11.17 8.87 -13.56
CA ASP A 128 12.43 9.61 -13.35
C ASP A 128 13.54 9.08 -14.26
N THR A 129 13.55 7.78 -14.52
CA THR A 129 14.59 7.11 -15.33
C THR A 129 14.14 6.71 -16.73
N GLY A 130 12.82 6.71 -17.00
CA GLY A 130 12.22 6.21 -18.24
C GLY A 130 12.34 4.70 -18.44
N LYS A 131 12.85 3.96 -17.45
CA LYS A 131 13.09 2.52 -17.56
C LYS A 131 11.87 1.72 -17.16
N LYS A 132 11.62 0.62 -17.87
CA LYS A 132 10.65 -0.39 -17.43
C LYS A 132 11.16 -1.09 -16.17
N GLN A 133 10.35 -1.08 -15.13
CA GLN A 133 10.55 -1.76 -13.86
C GLN A 133 9.36 -2.67 -13.53
N THR A 134 9.46 -3.44 -12.45
CA THR A 134 8.37 -4.28 -11.94
C THR A 134 8.29 -4.20 -10.42
N TYR A 135 7.21 -4.75 -9.87
CA TYR A 135 6.96 -4.82 -8.44
C TYR A 135 7.95 -5.75 -7.74
N THR A 136 8.29 -5.43 -6.49
CA THR A 136 9.32 -6.16 -5.71
C THR A 136 8.87 -6.46 -4.28
N THR A 137 7.69 -6.00 -3.89
CA THR A 137 7.23 -6.12 -2.50
C THR A 137 5.72 -6.38 -2.46
N PHE A 138 5.31 -7.33 -1.63
CA PHE A 138 3.94 -7.48 -1.16
C PHE A 138 3.81 -6.84 0.22
N LYS A 139 2.84 -5.92 0.39
CA LYS A 139 2.55 -5.28 1.68
C LYS A 139 1.22 -5.77 2.22
N ILE A 140 1.22 -6.29 3.43
CA ILE A 140 0.03 -6.82 4.11
C ILE A 140 -0.43 -5.77 5.13
N GLY A 141 -1.51 -5.06 4.82
CA GLY A 141 -2.13 -4.07 5.70
C GLY A 141 -3.14 -4.71 6.62
N LEU A 142 -2.81 -4.81 7.91
CA LEU A 142 -3.70 -5.28 8.95
C LEU A 142 -4.48 -4.11 9.54
N ALA A 143 -5.80 -4.15 9.44
CA ALA A 143 -6.70 -3.13 9.97
C ALA A 143 -7.66 -3.72 11.02
N PRO A 144 -8.29 -2.86 11.84
CA PRO A 144 -9.22 -3.30 12.88
C PRO A 144 -10.40 -4.08 12.31
N LYS A 145 -11.10 -4.80 13.18
CA LYS A 145 -12.22 -5.68 12.81
C LYS A 145 -11.79 -6.81 11.87
N GLY A 146 -10.54 -7.26 11.93
CA GLY A 146 -10.05 -8.39 11.14
C GLY A 146 -9.83 -8.07 9.65
N LYS A 147 -9.71 -6.79 9.27
CA LYS A 147 -9.57 -6.39 7.87
C LYS A 147 -8.13 -6.56 7.39
N ILE A 148 -7.99 -7.00 6.15
CA ILE A 148 -6.70 -7.04 5.46
C ILE A 148 -6.81 -6.35 4.10
N VAL A 149 -5.81 -5.55 3.76
CA VAL A 149 -5.57 -5.10 2.39
C VAL A 149 -4.19 -5.56 1.94
N LEU A 150 -4.10 -6.10 0.73
CA LEU A 150 -2.85 -6.55 0.13
C LEU A 150 -2.48 -5.63 -1.01
N TRP A 151 -1.27 -5.07 -0.95
CA TRP A 151 -0.69 -4.25 -2.03
C TRP A 151 0.52 -4.93 -2.65
N ILE A 152 0.77 -4.60 -3.92
CA ILE A 152 2.08 -4.77 -4.57
C ILE A 152 2.76 -3.42 -4.68
N ASN A 153 4.08 -3.42 -4.54
CA ASN A 153 4.85 -2.21 -4.37
C ASN A 153 6.22 -2.25 -5.07
N ALA A 154 6.65 -1.09 -5.55
CA ALA A 154 8.00 -0.73 -5.94
C ALA A 154 8.23 0.76 -5.63
N PRO A 155 9.47 1.27 -5.71
CA PRO A 155 9.72 2.71 -5.61
C PRO A 155 8.82 3.51 -6.56
N GLY A 156 8.13 4.51 -6.02
CA GLY A 156 7.23 5.38 -6.80
C GLY A 156 5.87 4.81 -7.18
N VAL A 157 5.57 3.53 -6.91
CA VAL A 157 4.24 2.95 -7.20
C VAL A 157 3.78 1.89 -6.18
N GLN A 158 2.52 1.97 -5.78
CA GLN A 158 1.85 0.97 -4.95
C GLN A 158 0.40 0.79 -5.40
N LYS A 159 -0.01 -0.47 -5.61
CA LYS A 159 -1.33 -0.83 -6.09
C LYS A 159 -2.00 -1.84 -5.18
N GLU A 160 -3.27 -1.63 -4.89
CA GLU A 160 -4.10 -2.59 -4.17
C GLU A 160 -4.44 -3.78 -5.08
N ILE A 161 -4.17 -5.00 -4.62
CA ILE A 161 -4.44 -6.23 -5.38
C ILE A 161 -5.48 -7.13 -4.72
N GLY A 162 -5.76 -6.96 -3.44
CA GLY A 162 -6.77 -7.74 -2.72
C GLY A 162 -7.20 -7.08 -1.41
N SER A 163 -8.40 -7.44 -0.95
CA SER A 163 -8.92 -7.07 0.36
C SER A 163 -9.69 -8.26 0.91
N PHE A 164 -9.48 -8.53 2.19
CA PHE A 164 -9.94 -9.75 2.85
C PHE A 164 -10.47 -9.46 4.24
N GLN A 165 -11.31 -10.36 4.73
CA GLN A 165 -11.90 -10.30 6.05
C GLN A 165 -11.51 -11.57 6.81
N ALA A 166 -10.78 -11.41 7.91
CA ALA A 166 -10.50 -12.45 8.88
C ALA A 166 -11.67 -12.62 9.83
N HIS A 167 -11.76 -13.81 10.42
CA HIS A 167 -12.66 -14.05 11.53
C HIS A 167 -11.86 -14.01 12.84
N ASP A 168 -12.54 -13.77 13.95
CA ASP A 168 -11.95 -13.87 15.27
C ASP A 168 -11.59 -15.33 15.59
N THR A 169 -10.59 -15.51 16.44
CA THR A 169 -10.17 -16.82 16.94
C THR A 169 -9.73 -16.70 18.39
N ILE A 170 -9.81 -17.81 19.12
CA ILE A 170 -9.32 -17.91 20.48
C ILE A 170 -8.04 -18.73 20.45
N ILE A 171 -6.95 -18.11 20.85
CA ILE A 171 -5.69 -18.79 21.15
C ILE A 171 -5.47 -18.66 22.65
N THR A 172 -5.10 -19.75 23.30
CA THR A 172 -4.70 -19.77 24.71
C THR A 172 -3.19 -19.80 24.82
N LYS A 173 -2.64 -19.35 25.95
CA LYS A 173 -1.20 -19.45 26.23
C LYS A 173 -0.64 -20.86 26.06
N ALA A 174 -1.43 -21.89 26.39
CA ALA A 174 -1.05 -23.29 26.23
C ALA A 174 -1.01 -23.76 24.76
N GLN A 175 -1.82 -23.14 23.88
CA GLN A 175 -1.79 -23.40 22.43
C GLN A 175 -0.71 -22.59 21.72
N ALA A 176 -0.28 -21.47 22.31
CA ALA A 176 0.72 -20.60 21.73
C ALA A 176 2.11 -21.24 21.74
N TYR A 177 2.80 -21.13 20.61
CA TYR A 177 4.21 -21.49 20.54
C TYR A 177 5.05 -20.54 21.40
N GLU A 178 6.21 -21.01 21.87
CA GLU A 178 7.01 -20.36 22.91
C GLU A 178 7.23 -18.85 22.67
N ASN A 179 7.69 -18.49 21.48
CA ASN A 179 7.97 -17.11 21.11
C ASN A 179 6.73 -16.21 21.00
N ALA A 180 5.51 -16.73 21.09
CA ALA A 180 4.28 -15.92 21.10
C ALA A 180 3.61 -15.88 22.48
N GLN A 181 4.12 -16.60 23.49
CA GLN A 181 3.47 -16.70 24.80
C GLN A 181 3.43 -15.37 25.57
N TYR A 182 4.29 -14.41 25.25
CA TYR A 182 4.31 -13.07 25.87
C TYR A 182 3.02 -12.29 25.57
N MET A 183 2.35 -12.56 24.44
CA MET A 183 1.11 -11.86 24.04
C MET A 183 -0.05 -12.12 25.01
N PHE A 184 0.07 -13.16 25.84
CA PHE A 184 -0.93 -13.61 26.81
C PHE A 184 -0.60 -13.18 28.24
N GLU A 185 0.43 -12.36 28.43
CA GLU A 185 0.72 -11.75 29.73
C GLU A 185 -0.39 -10.76 30.10
N ASN A 186 -0.68 -10.67 31.40
CA ASN A 186 -1.69 -9.75 31.90
C ASN A 186 -1.35 -8.32 31.50
N ASP A 187 -2.35 -7.59 31.02
CA ASP A 187 -2.24 -6.20 30.59
C ASP A 187 -1.21 -5.94 29.47
N TYR A 188 -0.72 -6.98 28.77
CA TYR A 188 0.25 -6.84 27.67
C TYR A 188 -0.16 -5.76 26.67
N ALA A 189 -1.39 -5.83 26.16
CA ALA A 189 -1.92 -4.86 25.21
C ALA A 189 -1.93 -3.43 25.78
N LYS A 190 -2.39 -3.27 27.03
CA LYS A 190 -2.51 -1.96 27.68
C LYS A 190 -1.15 -1.33 27.95
N GLU A 191 -0.19 -2.10 28.44
CA GLU A 191 1.18 -1.62 28.65
C GLU A 191 1.85 -1.27 27.33
N ARG A 192 1.63 -2.07 26.29
CA ARG A 192 2.18 -1.83 24.97
C ARG A 192 1.63 -0.54 24.34
N LEU A 193 0.34 -0.26 24.51
CA LEU A 193 -0.31 0.98 24.07
C LEU A 193 0.11 2.23 24.87
N LYS A 194 0.70 2.09 26.07
CA LYS A 194 1.25 3.24 26.82
C LYS A 194 2.62 3.68 26.30
N SER A 195 3.36 2.77 25.65
CA SER A 195 4.74 2.98 25.19
C SER A 195 4.87 4.16 24.22
N ASP A 196 5.72 5.14 24.53
CA ASP A 196 6.09 6.24 23.63
C ASP A 196 6.84 5.77 22.38
N PHE A 197 7.44 4.57 22.44
CA PHE A 197 8.09 3.96 21.27
C PHE A 197 7.07 3.50 20.23
N LEU A 198 5.89 3.03 20.68
CA LEU A 198 4.83 2.57 19.80
C LEU A 198 3.89 3.71 19.43
N MET A 199 3.36 4.42 20.42
CA MET A 199 2.35 5.45 20.26
C MET A 199 3.01 6.83 20.28
N THR A 200 3.19 7.43 19.10
CA THR A 200 3.80 8.77 18.96
C THR A 200 2.93 9.86 19.60
N SER A 201 3.53 11.02 19.87
CA SER A 201 2.81 12.19 20.38
C SER A 201 1.64 12.60 19.48
N GLU A 202 1.80 12.52 18.15
CA GLU A 202 0.76 12.78 17.17
C GLU A 202 -0.45 11.86 17.38
N VAL A 203 -0.21 10.54 17.42
CA VAL A 203 -1.27 9.54 17.64
C VAL A 203 -1.94 9.77 18.99
N LYS A 204 -1.17 9.97 20.06
CA LYS A 204 -1.71 10.22 21.41
C LYS A 204 -2.58 11.47 21.44
N ASN A 205 -2.19 12.54 20.75
CA ASN A 205 -2.98 13.77 20.64
C ASN A 205 -4.27 13.56 19.84
N ARG A 206 -4.22 12.85 18.70
CA ARG A 206 -5.41 12.47 17.94
C ARG A 206 -6.40 11.66 18.79
N LEU A 207 -5.90 10.69 19.56
CA LEU A 207 -6.72 9.83 20.41
C LEU A 207 -7.34 10.61 21.59
N SER A 208 -6.60 11.52 22.21
CA SER A 208 -7.12 12.31 23.34
C SER A 208 -8.17 13.35 22.91
N THR A 209 -8.01 13.94 21.72
CA THR A 209 -8.88 15.02 21.22
C THR A 209 -10.10 14.51 20.46
N SER A 210 -9.99 13.38 19.77
CA SER A 210 -11.02 12.92 18.82
C SER A 210 -11.23 11.39 18.84
N GLY A 211 -10.60 10.67 19.78
CA GLY A 211 -10.76 9.22 19.93
C GLY A 211 -10.09 8.39 18.85
N TYR A 212 -10.31 7.08 18.88
CA TYR A 212 -9.93 6.20 17.76
C TYR A 212 -10.84 6.46 16.55
N PRO A 213 -10.31 6.45 15.32
CA PRO A 213 -11.15 6.57 14.14
C PRO A 213 -12.05 5.34 14.00
N ASP A 214 -13.29 5.51 13.53
CA ASP A 214 -14.20 4.39 13.34
C ASP A 214 -13.57 3.34 12.39
N PRO A 215 -13.49 2.04 12.76
CA PRO A 215 -12.89 1.00 11.92
C PRO A 215 -13.42 0.90 10.48
N SER A 216 -14.64 1.39 10.20
CA SER A 216 -15.19 1.48 8.84
C SER A 216 -14.39 2.42 7.94
N ILE A 217 -13.57 3.33 8.51
CA ILE A 217 -12.76 4.27 7.76
C ILE A 217 -11.83 3.58 6.76
N TYR A 218 -11.24 2.44 7.10
CA TYR A 218 -10.33 1.72 6.19
C TYR A 218 -11.04 1.10 4.99
N GLU A 219 -12.36 0.89 5.06
CA GLU A 219 -13.17 0.54 3.87
C GLU A 219 -13.57 1.79 3.09
N ASN A 220 -13.87 2.88 3.80
CA ASN A 220 -14.22 4.14 3.16
C ASN A 220 -13.03 4.73 2.40
N PHE A 221 -11.81 4.60 2.91
CA PHE A 221 -10.58 5.00 2.25
C PHE A 221 -10.38 4.30 0.90
N ARG A 222 -10.86 3.05 0.76
CA ARG A 222 -10.78 2.29 -0.50
C ARG A 222 -11.77 2.78 -1.57
N LYS A 223 -12.74 3.64 -1.23
CA LYS A 223 -13.67 4.20 -2.22
C LYS A 223 -12.90 5.08 -3.21
N LYS A 224 -13.15 4.84 -4.50
CA LYS A 224 -12.44 5.51 -5.60
C LYS A 224 -13.33 6.55 -6.27
N TYR A 225 -12.79 7.74 -6.47
CA TYR A 225 -13.43 8.89 -7.10
C TYR A 225 -12.75 9.18 -8.45
N SER A 226 -13.49 9.80 -9.36
CA SER A 226 -12.90 10.35 -10.58
C SER A 226 -12.36 11.74 -10.24
N TRP A 227 -11.05 11.90 -10.09
CA TRP A 227 -10.46 13.22 -9.85
C TRP A 227 -9.22 13.47 -10.70
N LYS A 228 -8.97 14.76 -10.99
CA LYS A 228 -7.76 15.24 -11.67
C LYS A 228 -7.19 16.48 -10.96
N PRO A 229 -5.86 16.63 -10.88
CA PRO A 229 -5.23 17.87 -10.47
C PRO A 229 -5.30 18.89 -11.62
N VAL A 230 -5.69 20.12 -11.31
CA VAL A 230 -5.68 21.28 -12.21
C VAL A 230 -4.74 22.30 -11.60
N VAL A 231 -3.48 22.33 -12.07
CA VAL A 231 -2.46 23.20 -11.49
C VAL A 231 -2.41 24.52 -12.24
N GLU A 232 -2.68 25.62 -11.52
CA GLU A 232 -2.54 26.99 -11.99
C GLU A 232 -1.15 27.52 -11.61
N LEU A 233 -0.38 27.94 -12.61
CA LEU A 233 0.99 28.44 -12.44
C LEU A 233 1.14 29.85 -13.04
N PRO A 234 2.05 30.68 -12.51
CA PRO A 234 2.44 31.93 -13.15
C PRO A 234 3.01 31.68 -14.56
N SER A 235 2.91 32.70 -15.42
CA SER A 235 3.42 32.61 -16.79
C SER A 235 4.89 32.21 -16.81
N GLY A 236 5.25 31.30 -17.71
CA GLY A 236 6.62 30.80 -17.87
C GLY A 236 6.94 29.52 -17.09
N PHE A 237 6.16 29.16 -16.08
CA PHE A 237 6.31 27.88 -15.38
C PHE A 237 5.62 26.74 -16.12
N LYS A 238 6.16 25.52 -15.98
CA LYS A 238 5.60 24.29 -16.56
C LYS A 238 5.57 23.16 -15.54
N ILE A 239 4.52 22.34 -15.60
CA ILE A 239 4.43 21.10 -14.81
C ILE A 239 5.31 20.05 -15.48
N LYS A 240 6.13 19.37 -14.69
CA LYS A 240 6.96 18.23 -15.11
C LYS A 240 6.38 16.90 -14.65
N LYS A 241 5.96 16.84 -13.39
CA LYS A 241 5.48 15.61 -12.76
C LYS A 241 4.48 15.96 -11.67
N ILE A 242 3.47 15.11 -11.50
CA ILE A 242 2.59 15.13 -10.34
C ILE A 242 2.59 13.73 -9.75
N PHE A 243 2.96 13.59 -8.49
CA PHE A 243 2.89 12.35 -7.72
C PHE A 243 1.84 12.48 -6.62
N PHE A 244 1.15 11.40 -6.30
CA PHE A 244 0.15 11.39 -5.23
C PHE A 244 0.28 10.17 -4.34
N MET A 245 -0.12 10.33 -3.07
CA MET A 245 -0.41 9.21 -2.17
C MET A 245 -1.85 9.33 -1.68
N ALA A 246 -2.57 8.22 -1.68
CA ALA A 246 -3.99 8.17 -1.39
C ALA A 246 -4.30 7.41 -0.11
N CYS A 247 -5.46 7.70 0.49
CA CYS A 247 -5.82 7.20 1.82
C CYS A 247 -6.04 5.68 1.89
N ASN A 248 -6.20 4.98 0.75
CA ASN A 248 -6.18 3.52 0.71
C ASN A 248 -4.77 2.91 0.64
N GLY A 249 -3.72 3.73 0.79
CA GLY A 249 -2.34 3.31 0.68
C GLY A 249 -1.81 3.19 -0.76
N GLU A 250 -2.61 3.44 -1.80
CA GLU A 250 -2.08 3.48 -3.16
C GLU A 250 -1.32 4.79 -3.41
N TYR A 251 -0.28 4.71 -4.24
CA TYR A 251 0.45 5.88 -4.70
C TYR A 251 1.04 5.64 -6.08
N ASP A 252 1.10 6.69 -6.88
CA ASP A 252 1.60 6.62 -8.27
C ASP A 252 1.94 8.03 -8.77
N THR A 253 2.63 8.10 -9.91
CA THR A 253 2.65 9.32 -10.72
C THR A 253 1.29 9.47 -11.41
N TYR A 254 0.69 10.65 -11.31
CA TYR A 254 -0.57 10.96 -11.96
C TYR A 254 -0.41 10.94 -13.49
N ALA A 255 -1.35 10.30 -14.18
CA ALA A 255 -1.50 10.35 -15.62
C ALA A 255 -2.98 10.48 -16.00
N GLU A 256 -3.28 11.26 -17.05
CA GLU A 256 -4.67 11.61 -17.44
C GLU A 256 -5.54 10.40 -17.78
N ASN A 257 -4.94 9.34 -18.33
CA ASN A 257 -5.66 8.12 -18.72
C ASN A 257 -5.96 7.17 -17.54
N GLN A 258 -5.70 7.58 -16.30
CA GLN A 258 -5.90 6.72 -15.14
C GLN A 258 -7.36 6.71 -14.67
N ASN A 259 -7.83 5.52 -14.32
CA ASN A 259 -9.13 5.22 -13.69
C ASN A 259 -9.39 6.04 -12.40
N LYS A 260 -10.56 5.81 -11.78
CA LYS A 260 -10.89 6.31 -10.44
C LYS A 260 -9.80 5.95 -9.43
N LYS A 261 -9.53 6.85 -8.48
CA LYS A 261 -8.49 6.72 -7.44
C LYS A 261 -9.09 7.05 -6.08
N ALA A 262 -8.50 6.52 -5.01
CA ALA A 262 -8.83 6.96 -3.67
C ALA A 262 -8.44 8.43 -3.45
N ILE A 263 -8.95 9.03 -2.38
CA ILE A 263 -8.74 10.45 -2.08
C ILE A 263 -7.26 10.68 -1.74
N PRO A 264 -6.55 11.61 -2.39
CA PRO A 264 -5.16 11.88 -2.09
C PRO A 264 -5.03 12.59 -0.74
N TYR A 265 -4.08 12.16 0.09
CA TYR A 265 -3.65 12.87 1.30
C TYR A 265 -2.33 13.62 1.09
N TYR A 266 -1.62 13.32 0.00
CA TYR A 266 -0.39 13.99 -0.38
C TYR A 266 -0.34 14.20 -1.90
N LEU A 267 0.11 15.40 -2.32
CA LEU A 267 0.42 15.73 -3.70
C LEU A 267 1.82 16.36 -3.77
N SER A 268 2.64 15.86 -4.68
CA SER A 268 3.94 16.44 -5.04
C SER A 268 3.91 16.90 -6.48
N ILE A 269 4.20 18.17 -6.72
CA ILE A 269 4.19 18.77 -8.05
C ILE A 269 5.60 19.26 -8.33
N VAL A 270 6.24 18.67 -9.35
CA VAL A 270 7.51 19.18 -9.87
C VAL A 270 7.19 20.17 -10.97
N ILE A 271 7.68 21.39 -10.83
CA ILE A 271 7.53 22.48 -11.82
C ILE A 271 8.91 22.95 -12.28
N SER A 272 8.99 23.50 -13.48
CA SER A 272 10.21 24.15 -13.98
C SER A 272 9.93 25.58 -14.40
N ASP A 273 10.86 26.49 -14.11
CA ASP A 273 10.83 27.87 -14.60
C ASP A 273 11.28 28.00 -16.06
N VAL A 274 11.33 29.23 -16.57
CA VAL A 274 11.76 29.55 -17.95
C VAL A 274 13.22 29.19 -18.23
N ALA A 275 14.07 29.17 -17.20
CA ALA A 275 15.47 28.77 -17.31
C ALA A 275 15.65 27.23 -17.19
N GLY A 276 14.56 26.50 -16.94
CA GLY A 276 14.56 25.06 -16.75
C GLY A 276 14.94 24.61 -15.34
N LYS A 277 15.06 25.53 -14.38
CA LYS A 277 15.30 25.18 -12.98
C LYS A 277 14.05 24.54 -12.39
N GLU A 278 14.21 23.39 -11.76
CA GLU A 278 13.11 22.66 -11.12
C GLU A 278 12.88 23.12 -9.68
N LEU A 279 11.61 23.13 -9.29
CA LEU A 279 11.10 23.42 -7.95
C LEU A 279 10.08 22.35 -7.57
N GLY A 280 10.02 22.02 -6.28
CA GLY A 280 9.03 21.11 -5.73
C GLY A 280 7.93 21.89 -5.00
N ALA A 281 6.66 21.58 -5.27
CA ALA A 281 5.52 22.01 -4.48
C ALA A 281 4.82 20.80 -3.86
N ASN A 282 4.99 20.63 -2.55
CA ASN A 282 4.43 19.53 -1.78
C ASN A 282 3.24 20.00 -0.95
N LEU A 283 2.13 19.26 -1.02
CA LEU A 283 0.88 19.53 -0.32
C LEU A 283 0.52 18.33 0.54
N PHE A 284 0.39 18.53 1.86
CA PHE A 284 0.03 17.50 2.82
C PHE A 284 -1.33 17.87 3.45
N PHE A 285 -2.35 17.04 3.26
CA PHE A 285 -3.70 17.31 3.76
C PHE A 285 -3.83 16.79 5.20
N THR A 286 -3.67 17.70 6.15
CA THR A 286 -3.74 17.44 7.60
C THR A 286 -4.01 18.76 8.34
N LYS A 287 -4.51 18.68 9.57
CA LYS A 287 -4.59 19.81 10.51
C LYS A 287 -3.37 19.89 11.43
N ASP A 288 -2.54 18.85 11.47
CA ASP A 288 -1.33 18.86 12.28
C ASP A 288 -0.24 19.67 11.58
N GLU A 289 -0.07 20.92 12.00
CA GLU A 289 0.96 21.84 11.48
C GLU A 289 2.39 21.31 11.62
N LYS A 290 2.64 20.35 12.54
CA LYS A 290 3.95 19.75 12.78
C LYS A 290 4.20 18.47 11.99
N TYR A 291 3.21 17.99 11.22
CA TYR A 291 3.31 16.74 10.48
C TYR A 291 4.55 16.69 9.58
N TYR A 292 4.88 17.79 8.90
CA TYR A 292 6.03 17.84 8.01
C TYR A 292 7.35 17.66 8.77
N GLU A 293 7.52 18.36 9.89
CA GLU A 293 8.74 18.32 10.71
C GLU A 293 8.86 17.00 11.49
N GLU A 294 7.75 16.46 11.98
CA GLU A 294 7.74 15.27 12.84
C GLU A 294 7.77 13.95 12.06
N ASN A 295 7.27 13.94 10.82
CA ASN A 295 7.22 12.74 9.97
C ASN A 295 8.09 12.89 8.70
N VAL A 296 7.76 13.84 7.82
CA VAL A 296 8.34 13.90 6.47
C VAL A 296 9.84 14.17 6.49
N LEU A 297 10.31 15.13 7.30
CA LEU A 297 11.75 15.42 7.44
C LEU A 297 12.54 14.26 8.06
N LYS A 298 11.88 13.32 8.74
CA LYS A 298 12.48 12.11 9.30
C LYS A 298 12.42 10.92 8.33
N GLY A 299 11.95 11.14 7.11
CA GLY A 299 11.82 10.11 6.08
C GLY A 299 10.53 9.29 6.14
N ASN A 300 9.56 9.68 6.98
CA ASN A 300 8.29 8.98 7.13
C ASN A 300 7.19 9.75 6.40
N ASN A 301 6.72 9.23 5.26
CA ASN A 301 5.58 9.80 4.53
C ASN A 301 4.33 8.92 4.72
N VAL A 302 3.75 8.99 5.91
CA VAL A 302 2.61 8.16 6.36
C VAL A 302 1.29 8.91 6.22
N LEU A 303 0.16 8.20 6.05
CA LEU A 303 -1.16 8.82 6.11
C LEU A 303 -1.33 9.59 7.43
N PRO A 304 -1.62 10.91 7.43
CA PRO A 304 -1.84 11.66 8.67
C PRO A 304 -2.97 11.06 9.50
N THR A 305 -2.76 10.95 10.81
CA THR A 305 -3.71 10.29 11.73
C THR A 305 -5.06 11.02 11.86
N ASP A 306 -5.10 12.28 11.42
CA ASP A 306 -6.28 13.14 11.40
C ASP A 306 -6.89 13.33 10.00
N PHE A 307 -6.41 12.59 8.99
CA PHE A 307 -6.85 12.77 7.60
C PHE A 307 -8.38 12.68 7.45
N ASP A 308 -9.03 11.76 8.19
CA ASP A 308 -10.49 11.60 8.23
C ASP A 308 -11.24 12.85 8.72
N LEU A 309 -10.56 13.73 9.44
CA LEU A 309 -11.11 14.96 10.00
C LEU A 309 -10.90 16.19 9.12
N THR A 310 -10.06 16.09 8.09
CA THR A 310 -9.72 17.18 7.16
C THR A 310 -10.90 17.60 6.30
N ASP A 311 -10.89 18.85 5.83
CA ASP A 311 -11.83 19.31 4.82
C ASP A 311 -11.64 18.62 3.48
N MET A 312 -10.42 18.20 3.12
CA MET A 312 -10.13 17.36 1.96
C MET A 312 -10.99 16.09 1.96
N TYR A 313 -10.90 15.29 3.03
CA TYR A 313 -11.65 14.04 3.12
C TYR A 313 -13.17 14.28 3.18
N LYS A 314 -13.61 15.19 4.05
CA LYS A 314 -15.04 15.50 4.24
C LYS A 314 -15.68 16.00 2.94
N THR A 315 -15.01 16.89 2.23
CA THR A 315 -15.50 17.43 0.95
C THR A 315 -15.63 16.34 -0.10
N PHE A 316 -14.60 15.52 -0.30
CA PHE A 316 -14.67 14.41 -1.25
C PHE A 316 -15.80 13.44 -0.93
N THR A 317 -16.02 13.11 0.34
CA THR A 317 -17.11 12.21 0.73
C THR A 317 -18.51 12.81 0.56
N SER A 318 -18.63 14.14 0.48
CA SER A 318 -19.89 14.82 0.14
C SER A 318 -20.18 14.83 -1.36
N PHE A 319 -19.16 14.61 -2.20
CA PHE A 319 -19.27 14.63 -3.65
C PHE A 319 -19.71 13.28 -4.22
N SER A 320 -20.27 13.33 -5.43
CA SER A 320 -20.60 12.11 -6.17
C SER A 320 -19.32 11.37 -6.57
N GLN A 321 -19.31 10.05 -6.40
CA GLN A 321 -18.23 9.17 -6.86
C GLN A 321 -18.22 8.94 -8.39
N THR A 322 -19.29 9.32 -9.10
CA THR A 322 -19.41 9.11 -10.55
C THR A 322 -19.03 10.33 -11.36
N GLU A 323 -19.06 11.51 -10.74
CA GLU A 323 -18.78 12.78 -11.39
C GLU A 323 -17.31 13.16 -11.16
N PRO A 324 -16.66 13.81 -12.15
CA PRO A 324 -15.28 14.24 -12.00
C PRO A 324 -15.15 15.34 -10.94
N VAL A 325 -14.08 15.28 -10.15
CA VAL A 325 -13.65 16.30 -9.18
C VAL A 325 -12.33 16.91 -9.66
N ASP A 326 -12.31 18.22 -9.82
CA ASP A 326 -11.09 18.97 -10.07
C ASP A 326 -10.46 19.36 -8.73
N ILE A 327 -9.22 18.93 -8.51
CA ILE A 327 -8.38 19.43 -7.43
C ILE A 327 -7.61 20.61 -8.00
N ILE A 328 -8.14 21.81 -7.82
CA ILE A 328 -7.55 23.05 -8.34
C ILE A 328 -6.45 23.50 -7.39
N ILE A 329 -5.23 23.63 -7.91
CA ILE A 329 -4.03 23.90 -7.12
C ILE A 329 -3.36 25.14 -7.71
N LYS A 330 -3.42 26.25 -6.99
CA LYS A 330 -2.76 27.50 -7.40
C LYS A 330 -1.41 27.58 -6.70
N VAL A 331 -0.32 27.46 -7.45
CA VAL A 331 1.02 27.50 -6.87
C VAL A 331 1.65 28.85 -7.19
N ASN A 332 2.15 29.54 -6.18
CA ASN A 332 2.98 30.73 -6.34
C ASN A 332 4.42 30.40 -5.89
N PRO A 333 5.34 30.11 -6.82
CA PRO A 333 6.70 29.73 -6.47
C PRO A 333 7.51 30.86 -5.83
N GLU A 334 7.24 32.11 -6.20
CA GLU A 334 7.95 33.29 -5.68
C GLU A 334 7.63 33.53 -4.21
N ASN A 335 6.35 33.45 -3.85
CA ASN A 335 5.88 33.62 -2.47
C ASN A 335 5.91 32.32 -1.66
N LYS A 336 6.34 31.21 -2.26
CA LYS A 336 6.34 29.87 -1.66
C LYS A 336 4.99 29.50 -1.03
N SER A 337 3.90 29.86 -1.69
CA SER A 337 2.53 29.60 -1.23
C SER A 337 1.76 28.75 -2.24
N ALA A 338 0.76 28.02 -1.73
CA ALA A 338 -0.20 27.35 -2.57
C ALA A 338 -1.61 27.43 -1.97
N ASP A 339 -2.61 27.53 -2.84
CA ASP A 339 -4.03 27.45 -2.49
C ASP A 339 -4.64 26.22 -3.17
N VAL A 340 -5.53 25.52 -2.45
CA VAL A 340 -6.20 24.33 -2.98
C VAL A 340 -7.70 24.46 -2.83
N SER A 341 -8.43 24.19 -3.91
CA SER A 341 -9.88 24.05 -3.88
C SER A 341 -10.33 22.78 -4.60
N LEU A 342 -11.46 22.23 -4.16
CA LEU A 342 -12.11 21.10 -4.80
C LEU A 342 -13.35 21.58 -5.53
N LYS A 343 -13.46 21.22 -6.81
CA LYS A 343 -14.59 21.60 -7.65
C LYS A 343 -15.26 20.36 -8.25
N GLN A 344 -16.58 20.24 -8.08
CA GLN A 344 -17.41 19.27 -8.79
C GLN A 344 -18.67 19.99 -9.30
N LYS A 345 -18.82 20.05 -10.63
CA LYS A 345 -19.86 20.87 -11.30
C LYS A 345 -19.72 22.34 -10.85
N GLU A 346 -20.81 22.94 -10.36
CA GLU A 346 -20.84 24.33 -9.87
C GLU A 346 -20.37 24.48 -8.41
N ASN A 347 -20.21 23.36 -7.68
CA ASN A 347 -19.76 23.40 -6.29
C ASN A 347 -18.25 23.53 -6.23
N SER A 348 -17.76 24.60 -5.61
CA SER A 348 -16.32 24.84 -5.38
C SER A 348 -16.07 25.11 -3.90
N ILE A 349 -15.18 24.36 -3.28
CA ILE A 349 -14.86 24.45 -1.85
C ILE A 349 -13.36 24.70 -1.68
N GLN A 350 -12.99 25.81 -1.06
CA GLN A 350 -11.60 26.11 -0.69
C GLN A 350 -11.19 25.27 0.52
N LEU A 351 -10.05 24.61 0.42
CA LEU A 351 -9.44 23.85 1.52
C LEU A 351 -8.62 24.78 2.42
N LYS A 352 -8.61 24.45 3.71
CA LYS A 352 -7.94 25.14 4.81
C LYS A 352 -7.05 24.19 5.61
N ASN A 353 -7.29 22.88 5.59
CA ASN A 353 -6.54 21.89 6.37
C ASN A 353 -5.47 21.22 5.50
N PHE A 354 -4.41 21.98 5.19
CA PHE A 354 -3.23 21.43 4.54
C PHE A 354 -1.97 22.26 4.82
N ILE A 355 -0.82 21.61 4.69
CA ILE A 355 0.49 22.25 4.69
C ILE A 355 0.99 22.33 3.24
N SER A 356 1.57 23.46 2.86
CA SER A 356 2.34 23.60 1.61
C SER A 356 3.82 23.82 1.90
N LYS A 357 4.69 23.13 1.17
CA LYS A 357 6.15 23.32 1.20
C LYS A 357 6.65 23.47 -0.24
N ILE A 358 7.19 24.64 -0.55
CA ILE A 358 7.74 24.97 -1.88
C ILE A 358 9.23 25.29 -1.75
N TYR A 359 10.07 24.58 -2.50
CA TYR A 359 11.53 24.68 -2.40
C TYR A 359 12.24 24.62 -3.75
#